data_AF-A0A8J2KYU5-F1
#
_entry.id   AF-A0A8J2KYU5-F1
#
_cell.length_a   1.000
_cell.length_b   1.000
_cell.length_c   1.000
_cell.angle_alpha   90.00
_cell.angle_beta   90.00
_cell.angle_gamma   90.00
#
_symmetry.space_group_name_H-M   'P 1'
#
loop_
_entity.id
_entity.type
_entity.pdbx_description
1 polymer ?
#
loop_
_entity_poly.entity_id
_entity_poly.type
_entity_poly.pdbx_seq_one_letter_code
_entity_poly.pdbx_strand_id
1 'polypeptide(L)'
;MSVLLIIQEKSQFLEFLIKHHYYFLYHVVVTFYLLPLGEYGRQLREKSFENLCSDFGTDLMMEINPRKRELFKDLKIAGESEPSGKPFTVLEIGIGAGSNFTYYPRKCDLIAVEPVSALRKYVEESLKYAPGIHLKEFYGIG
;
A
#
# COMPACT_ATOMS: atom_id res chain seq x y z
N MET A 1 -7.86 8.66 -21.08
CA MET A 1 -8.38 7.51 -20.31
C MET A 1 -7.96 7.52 -18.83
N SER A 2 -6.94 8.28 -18.44
CA SER A 2 -6.39 8.32 -17.06
C SER A 2 -7.22 9.10 -16.03
N VAL A 3 -8.08 10.03 -16.47
CA VAL A 3 -8.87 10.88 -15.56
C VAL A 3 -10.05 10.13 -14.93
N LEU A 4 -10.65 9.18 -15.65
CA LEU A 4 -11.77 8.39 -15.14
C LEU A 4 -11.32 7.42 -14.03
N LEU A 5 -10.13 6.84 -14.19
CA LEU A 5 -9.49 5.91 -13.23
C LEU A 5 -9.22 6.55 -11.87
N ILE A 6 -8.67 7.77 -11.84
CA ILE A 6 -8.37 8.51 -10.60
C ILE A 6 -9.66 8.88 -9.84
N ILE A 7 -10.74 9.21 -10.55
CA ILE A 7 -12.03 9.55 -9.95
C ILE A 7 -12.69 8.30 -9.34
N GLN A 8 -12.58 7.15 -10.01
CA GLN A 8 -13.16 5.89 -9.57
C GLN A 8 -12.43 5.34 -8.34
N GLU A 9 -11.10 5.46 -8.25
CA GLU A 9 -10.33 5.13 -7.04
C GLU A 9 -10.72 5.99 -5.83
N LYS A 10 -10.92 7.30 -6.02
CA LYS A 10 -11.31 8.21 -4.92
C LYS A 10 -12.70 7.90 -4.36
N SER A 11 -13.68 7.63 -5.23
CA SER A 11 -15.05 7.28 -4.81
C SER A 11 -15.08 5.97 -4.01
N GLN A 12 -14.30 4.99 -4.43
CA GLN A 12 -14.28 3.68 -3.79
C GLN A 12 -13.47 3.67 -2.49
N PHE A 13 -12.39 4.44 -2.41
CA PHE A 13 -11.69 4.68 -1.16
C PHE A 13 -12.59 5.39 -0.14
N LEU A 14 -13.41 6.34 -0.60
CA LEU A 14 -14.37 7.03 0.24
C LEU A 14 -15.48 6.09 0.75
N GLU A 15 -16.04 5.23 -0.11
CA GLU A 15 -17.01 4.19 0.31
C GLU A 15 -16.39 3.21 1.31
N PHE A 16 -15.13 2.82 1.11
CA PHE A 16 -14.42 1.96 2.04
C PHE A 16 -14.23 2.63 3.41
N LEU A 17 -13.81 3.90 3.43
CA LEU A 17 -13.71 4.70 4.65
C LEU A 17 -15.06 4.83 5.36
N ILE A 18 -16.14 5.06 4.60
CA ILE A 18 -17.50 5.13 5.13
C ILE A 18 -17.97 3.76 5.64
N LYS A 19 -17.57 2.65 5.03
CA LYS A 19 -17.96 1.31 5.51
C LYS A 19 -17.27 0.95 6.83
N HIS A 20 -16.03 1.40 7.03
CA HIS A 20 -15.22 1.01 8.18
C HIS A 20 -14.98 2.14 9.20
N HIS A 21 -15.64 3.28 9.04
CA HIS A 21 -15.54 4.43 9.95
C HIS A 21 -15.81 4.07 11.42
N TYR A 22 -16.66 3.06 11.67
CA TYR A 22 -17.00 2.60 13.02
C TYR A 22 -15.80 1.99 13.76
N TYR A 23 -14.89 1.30 13.08
CA TYR A 23 -13.65 0.78 13.68
C TYR A 23 -12.71 1.92 14.05
N PHE A 24 -12.59 2.93 13.19
CA PHE A 24 -11.81 4.13 13.47
C PHE A 24 -12.37 4.89 14.67
N LEU A 25 -13.69 5.12 14.70
CA LEU A 25 -14.39 5.75 15.83
C LEU A 25 -14.22 4.93 17.12
N TYR A 26 -14.39 3.60 17.07
CA TYR A 26 -14.13 2.72 18.20
C TYR A 26 -12.71 2.90 18.74
N HIS A 27 -11.72 2.96 17.86
CA HIS A 27 -10.33 3.12 18.26
C HIS A 27 -10.02 4.47 18.90
N VAL A 28 -10.59 5.55 18.34
CA VAL A 28 -10.49 6.90 18.90
C VAL A 28 -11.10 6.92 20.30
N VAL A 29 -12.30 6.36 20.45
CA VAL A 29 -13.01 6.27 21.73
C VAL A 29 -12.21 5.47 22.76
N VAL A 30 -11.78 4.25 22.43
CA VAL A 30 -10.95 3.40 23.32
C VAL A 30 -9.66 4.11 23.73
N THR A 31 -9.00 4.80 22.79
CA THR A 31 -7.80 5.60 23.08
C THR A 31 -8.07 6.66 24.14
N PHE A 32 -9.14 7.46 23.98
CA PHE A 32 -9.51 8.49 24.94
C PHE A 32 -9.87 7.92 26.31
N TYR A 33 -10.56 6.78 26.38
CA TYR A 33 -10.88 6.12 27.65
C TYR A 33 -9.66 5.53 28.36
N LEU A 34 -8.63 5.12 27.62
CA LEU A 34 -7.40 4.54 28.19
C LEU A 34 -6.36 5.60 28.58
N LEU A 35 -6.46 6.84 28.09
CA LEU A 35 -5.50 7.92 28.37
C LEU A 35 -5.28 8.18 29.89
N PRO A 36 -6.31 8.23 30.75
CA PRO A 36 -6.15 8.47 32.18
C PRO A 36 -5.38 7.38 32.93
N LEU A 37 -5.21 6.19 32.34
CA LEU A 37 -4.55 5.04 32.97
C LEU A 37 -3.00 5.06 32.82
N GLY A 38 -2.42 6.14 32.32
CA GLY A 38 -0.97 6.31 32.21
C GLY A 38 -0.28 5.22 31.37
N GLU A 39 0.83 4.68 31.87
CA GLU A 39 1.63 3.63 31.20
C GLU A 39 0.88 2.30 31.02
N TYR A 40 0.00 1.94 31.96
CA TYR A 40 -0.83 0.74 31.80
C TYR A 40 -1.83 0.91 30.66
N GLY A 41 -2.48 2.08 30.58
CA GLY A 41 -3.34 2.43 29.45
C GLY A 41 -2.59 2.48 28.12
N ARG A 42 -1.31 2.89 28.13
CA ARG A 42 -0.47 2.90 26.93
C ARG A 42 -0.28 1.50 26.35
N GLN A 43 0.07 0.52 27.17
CA GLN A 43 0.23 -0.87 26.71
C GLN A 43 -1.08 -1.42 26.12
N LEU A 44 -2.23 -1.09 26.74
CA LEU A 44 -3.54 -1.49 26.21
C LEU A 44 -3.88 -0.80 24.88
N ARG A 45 -3.52 0.47 24.70
CA ARG A 45 -3.69 1.19 23.43
C ARG A 45 -2.83 0.59 22.33
N GLU A 46 -1.56 0.28 22.63
CA GLU A 46 -0.64 -0.37 21.69
C GLU A 46 -1.20 -1.72 21.23
N LYS A 47 -1.63 -2.56 22.17
CA LYS A 47 -2.26 -3.85 21.85
C LYS A 47 -3.58 -3.72 21.08
N SER A 48 -4.41 -2.74 21.43
CA SER A 48 -5.64 -2.45 20.68
C SER A 48 -5.31 -2.07 19.24
N PHE A 49 -4.30 -1.22 19.05
CA PHE A 49 -3.88 -0.73 17.74
C PHE A 49 -3.30 -1.86 16.87
N GLU A 50 -2.52 -2.76 17.47
CA GLU A 50 -2.03 -3.97 16.80
C GLU A 50 -3.19 -4.85 16.31
N ASN A 51 -4.19 -5.11 17.15
CA ASN A 51 -5.37 -5.90 16.77
C ASN A 51 -6.15 -5.22 15.64
N LEU A 52 -6.39 -3.90 15.74
CA LEU A 52 -7.03 -3.16 14.66
C LEU A 52 -6.23 -3.29 13.36
N CYS A 53 -4.93 -3.05 13.38
CA CYS A 53 -4.09 -3.15 12.20
C CYS A 53 -4.09 -4.57 11.59
N SER A 54 -4.13 -5.61 12.43
CA SER A 54 -4.21 -7.01 11.99
C SER A 54 -5.54 -7.32 11.30
N ASP A 55 -6.66 -7.04 11.96
CA ASP A 55 -7.99 -7.39 11.47
C ASP A 55 -8.38 -6.49 10.29
N PHE A 56 -8.25 -5.17 10.47
CA PHE A 56 -8.56 -4.19 9.44
C PHE A 56 -7.62 -4.29 8.25
N GLY A 57 -6.32 -4.51 8.48
CA GLY A 57 -5.34 -4.63 7.41
C GLY A 57 -5.63 -5.84 6.51
N THR A 58 -6.06 -6.94 7.10
CA THR A 58 -6.40 -8.18 6.38
C THR A 58 -7.69 -8.01 5.58
N ASP A 59 -8.76 -7.47 6.18
CA ASP A 59 -10.03 -7.24 5.50
C ASP A 59 -9.90 -6.21 4.37
N LEU A 60 -9.18 -5.11 4.62
CA LEU A 60 -8.82 -4.11 3.63
C LEU A 60 -8.07 -4.74 2.45
N MET A 61 -7.06 -5.56 2.72
CA MET A 61 -6.33 -6.28 1.68
C MET A 61 -7.23 -7.22 0.89
N MET A 62 -8.11 -7.98 1.54
CA MET A 62 -9.03 -8.90 0.86
C MET A 62 -10.03 -8.16 -0.05
N GLU A 63 -10.53 -7.00 0.37
CA GLU A 63 -11.49 -6.21 -0.40
C GLU A 63 -10.81 -5.47 -1.58
N ILE A 64 -9.60 -4.95 -1.38
CA ILE A 64 -8.88 -4.17 -2.39
C ILE A 64 -8.09 -5.05 -3.37
N ASN A 65 -7.58 -6.21 -2.97
CA ASN A 65 -6.72 -7.04 -3.83
C ASN A 65 -7.36 -7.47 -5.16
N PRO A 66 -8.64 -7.91 -5.22
CA PRO A 66 -9.30 -8.21 -6.49
C PRO A 66 -9.35 -6.99 -7.42
N ARG A 67 -9.55 -5.79 -6.85
CA ARG A 67 -9.64 -4.54 -7.61
C ARG A 67 -8.27 -4.08 -8.11
N LYS A 68 -7.25 -4.15 -7.26
CA LYS A 68 -5.85 -3.92 -7.65
C LYS A 68 -5.47 -4.86 -8.79
N ARG A 69 -5.85 -6.14 -8.71
CA ARG A 69 -5.56 -7.10 -9.78
C ARG A 69 -6.14 -6.66 -11.13
N GLU A 70 -7.38 -6.17 -11.15
CA GLU A 70 -7.97 -5.67 -12.39
C GLU A 70 -7.30 -4.37 -12.86
N LEU A 71 -7.03 -3.44 -11.93
CA LEU A 71 -6.36 -2.18 -12.22
C LEU A 71 -4.98 -2.37 -12.88
N PHE A 72 -4.19 -3.32 -12.37
CA PHE A 72 -2.82 -3.58 -12.85
C PHE A 72 -2.76 -4.61 -13.99
N LYS A 73 -3.90 -5.15 -14.43
CA LYS A 73 -3.95 -6.19 -15.47
C LYS A 73 -3.29 -5.74 -16.77
N ASP A 74 -3.61 -4.54 -17.23
CA ASP A 74 -3.07 -3.98 -18.47
C ASP A 74 -1.57 -3.68 -18.36
N LEU A 75 -1.12 -3.22 -17.17
CA LEU A 75 0.30 -3.01 -16.90
C LEU A 75 1.09 -4.31 -17.06
N LYS A 76 0.56 -5.41 -16.51
CA LYS A 76 1.18 -6.73 -16.60
C LYS A 76 1.24 -7.23 -18.03
N ILE A 77 0.13 -7.11 -18.78
CA ILE A 77 0.07 -7.49 -20.20
C ILE A 77 1.08 -6.68 -21.02
N ALA A 78 1.14 -5.37 -20.80
CA ALA A 78 2.07 -4.48 -21.51
C ALA A 78 3.54 -4.87 -21.27
N GLY A 79 3.91 -5.13 -20.01
CA GLY A 79 5.29 -5.53 -19.69
C GLY A 79 5.67 -6.93 -20.16
N GLU A 80 4.73 -7.88 -20.17
CA GLU A 80 4.97 -9.24 -20.67
C GLU A 80 5.04 -9.32 -22.21
N SER A 81 4.43 -8.35 -22.90
CA SER A 81 4.38 -8.30 -24.38
C SER A 81 5.52 -7.48 -25.00
N GLU A 82 6.44 -6.91 -24.20
CA GLU A 82 7.53 -6.06 -24.66
C GLU A 82 8.54 -6.83 -25.54
N PRO A 83 8.54 -6.61 -26.87
CA PRO A 83 9.31 -7.44 -27.79
C PRO A 83 10.76 -6.99 -27.94
N SER A 84 11.15 -5.82 -27.41
CA SER A 84 12.49 -5.27 -27.60
C SER A 84 13.57 -5.91 -26.73
N GLY A 85 13.21 -6.84 -25.83
CA GLY A 85 14.12 -7.45 -24.86
C GLY A 85 14.64 -6.49 -23.80
N LYS A 86 14.16 -5.24 -23.79
CA LYS A 86 14.47 -4.25 -22.76
C LYS A 86 13.59 -4.50 -21.53
N PRO A 87 14.11 -4.26 -20.31
CA PRO A 87 13.27 -4.34 -19.12
C PRO A 87 12.17 -3.26 -19.18
N PHE A 88 10.94 -3.66 -18.94
CA PHE A 88 9.82 -2.73 -18.78
C PHE A 88 10.04 -1.89 -17.52
N THR A 89 9.92 -0.56 -17.60
CA THR A 89 10.14 0.32 -16.44
C THR A 89 8.81 0.79 -15.84
N VAL A 90 8.64 0.56 -14.54
CA VAL A 90 7.49 1.01 -13.74
C VAL A 90 7.89 2.23 -12.91
N LEU A 91 7.10 3.29 -13.00
CA LEU A 91 7.16 4.44 -12.10
C LEU A 91 6.01 4.34 -11.10
N GLU A 92 6.33 4.30 -9.81
CA GLU A 92 5.32 4.36 -8.75
C GLU A 92 5.53 5.59 -7.86
N ILE A 93 4.44 6.35 -7.68
CA ILE A 93 4.39 7.52 -6.80
C ILE A 93 3.64 7.11 -5.53
N GLY A 94 4.29 7.28 -4.38
CA GLY A 94 3.79 6.76 -3.10
C GLY A 94 4.00 5.25 -2.99
N ILE A 95 5.23 4.78 -3.22
CA ILE A 95 5.63 3.37 -3.16
C ILE A 95 5.30 2.70 -1.82
N GLY A 96 5.27 3.47 -0.73
CA GLY A 96 5.06 2.96 0.62
C GLY A 96 6.04 1.82 0.96
N ALA A 97 5.50 0.70 1.46
CA ALA A 97 6.29 -0.51 1.74
C ALA A 97 6.36 -1.50 0.56
N GLY A 98 5.92 -1.14 -0.64
CA GLY A 98 5.95 -2.03 -1.82
C GLY A 98 4.78 -3.01 -1.93
N SER A 99 3.60 -2.67 -1.38
CA SER A 99 2.43 -3.57 -1.38
C SER A 99 1.92 -3.95 -2.79
N ASN A 100 2.33 -3.22 -3.83
CA ASN A 100 1.87 -3.42 -5.20
C ASN A 100 2.80 -4.32 -6.05
N PHE A 101 3.96 -4.75 -5.54
CA PHE A 101 4.96 -5.53 -6.30
C PHE A 101 4.42 -6.81 -6.93
N THR A 102 3.46 -7.46 -6.29
CA THR A 102 2.84 -8.69 -6.81
C THR A 102 2.09 -8.48 -8.14
N TYR A 103 1.73 -7.22 -8.44
CA TYR A 103 0.99 -6.86 -9.64
C TYR A 103 1.89 -6.42 -10.80
N TYR A 104 3.20 -6.30 -10.58
CA TYR A 104 4.13 -5.80 -11.59
C TYR A 104 4.49 -6.86 -12.63
N PRO A 105 4.86 -6.44 -13.85
CA PRO A 105 5.39 -7.36 -14.84
C PRO A 105 6.62 -8.12 -14.32
N ARG A 106 6.84 -9.32 -14.84
CA ARG A 106 8.07 -10.06 -14.53
C ARG A 106 9.28 -9.31 -15.09
N LYS A 107 10.39 -9.25 -14.32
CA LYS A 107 11.67 -8.69 -14.77
C LYS A 107 11.53 -7.22 -15.21
N CYS A 108 10.96 -6.39 -14.36
CA CYS A 108 10.82 -4.96 -14.60
C CYS A 108 11.84 -4.15 -13.80
N ASP A 109 12.13 -2.97 -14.32
CA ASP A 109 12.80 -1.92 -13.57
C ASP A 109 11.77 -1.09 -12.80
N LEU A 110 12.15 -0.59 -11.64
CA LEU A 110 11.32 0.22 -10.77
C LEU A 110 11.98 1.57 -10.48
N ILE A 111 11.25 2.64 -10.71
CA ILE A 111 11.54 3.99 -10.21
C ILE A 111 10.48 4.29 -9.15
N ALA A 112 10.93 4.51 -7.92
CA ALA A 112 10.07 4.78 -6.78
C ALA A 112 10.16 6.24 -6.36
N VAL A 113 9.02 6.87 -6.14
CA VAL A 113 8.92 8.23 -5.57
C VAL A 113 8.19 8.14 -4.24
N GLU A 114 8.80 8.62 -3.18
CA GLU A 114 8.30 8.52 -1.81
C GLU A 114 8.68 9.75 -0.99
N PRO A 115 7.73 10.55 -0.49
CA PRO A 115 8.06 11.67 0.38
C PRO A 115 8.75 11.22 1.69
N VAL A 116 8.41 10.05 2.23
CA VAL A 116 8.97 9.57 3.50
C VAL A 116 10.18 8.67 3.26
N SER A 117 11.38 9.26 3.17
CA SER A 117 12.63 8.53 2.90
C SER A 117 12.91 7.36 3.87
N ALA A 118 12.43 7.44 5.12
CA ALA A 118 12.53 6.38 6.11
C ALA A 118 11.83 5.07 5.69
N LEU A 119 10.94 5.11 4.69
CA LEU A 119 10.26 3.92 4.16
C LEU A 119 11.11 3.10 3.19
N ARG A 120 12.25 3.64 2.72
CA ARG A 120 13.14 2.93 1.80
C ARG A 120 13.54 1.54 2.28
N LYS A 121 13.83 1.37 3.58
CA LYS A 121 14.17 0.06 4.16
C LYS A 121 13.07 -0.98 3.96
N TYR A 122 11.80 -0.59 4.04
CA TYR A 122 10.66 -1.50 3.86
C TYR A 122 10.49 -1.87 2.38
N VAL A 123 10.74 -0.91 1.48
CA VAL A 123 10.79 -1.18 0.02
C VAL A 123 11.87 -2.21 -0.28
N GLU A 124 13.07 -2.01 0.23
CA GLU A 124 14.21 -2.92 0.04
C GLU A 124 13.96 -4.31 0.65
N GLU A 125 13.28 -4.39 1.80
CA GLU A 125 12.83 -5.65 2.39
C GLU A 125 11.80 -6.37 1.50
N SER A 126 10.78 -5.66 1.02
CA SER A 126 9.75 -6.22 0.13
C SER A 126 10.33 -6.70 -1.19
N LEU A 127 11.35 -6.03 -1.73
CA LEU A 127 12.04 -6.45 -2.96
C LEU A 127 12.72 -7.81 -2.83
N LYS A 128 13.13 -8.23 -1.62
CA LYS A 128 13.69 -9.58 -1.40
C LYS A 128 12.67 -10.68 -1.75
N TYR A 129 11.38 -10.38 -1.61
CA TYR A 129 10.29 -11.28 -1.96
C TYR A 129 9.80 -11.10 -3.41
N ALA A 130 10.35 -10.13 -4.15
CA ALA A 130 10.04 -9.84 -5.54
C ALA A 130 11.33 -9.79 -6.39
N PRO A 131 12.08 -10.91 -6.53
CA PRO A 131 13.43 -10.93 -7.11
C PRO A 131 13.52 -10.54 -8.59
N GLY A 132 12.37 -10.42 -9.27
CA GLY A 132 12.28 -9.95 -10.66
C GLY A 132 12.04 -8.44 -10.78
N ILE A 133 12.10 -7.68 -9.69
CA ILE A 133 11.94 -6.22 -9.70
C ILE A 133 13.30 -5.60 -9.39
N HIS A 134 13.78 -4.75 -10.28
CA HIS A 134 15.06 -4.06 -10.13
C HIS A 134 14.82 -2.59 -9.78
N LEU A 135 15.06 -2.22 -8.52
CA LEU A 135 14.97 -0.81 -8.10
C LEU A 135 16.14 -0.03 -8.74
N LYS A 136 15.82 0.81 -9.73
CA LYS A 136 16.77 1.71 -10.39
C LYS A 136 17.00 2.97 -9.58
N GLU A 137 15.91 3.61 -9.21
CA GLU A 137 15.94 4.93 -8.59
C GLU A 137 14.90 5.00 -7.46
N PHE A 138 15.27 5.68 -6.38
CA PHE A 138 14.38 5.97 -5.26
C PHE A 138 14.51 7.46 -4.94
N TYR A 139 13.44 8.21 -5.18
CA TYR A 139 13.37 9.63 -4.92
C TYR A 139 12.63 9.91 -3.62
N GLY A 140 13.40 10.30 -2.60
CA GLY A 140 12.88 10.92 -1.38
C GLY A 140 12.46 12.36 -1.67
N ILE A 141 11.18 12.72 -1.49
CA ILE A 141 10.75 14.14 -1.50
C ILE A 141 10.77 14.63 -0.05
N GLY A 142 11.96 14.92 0.47
CA GLY A 142 12.18 15.39 1.85
C GLY A 142 13.54 16.05 2.00
#